data_AF-F2L511-F1
#
_entry.id   AF-F2L511-F1
#
_cell.length_a   1.000
_cell.length_b   1.000
_cell.length_c   1.000
_cell.angle_alpha   90.00
_cell.angle_beta   90.00
_cell.angle_gamma   90.00
#
_symmetry.space_group_name_H-M   'P 1'
#
loop_
_entity.id
_entity.type
_entity.pdbx_description
1 polymer ?
#
loop_
_entity_poly.entity_id
_entity_poly.type
_entity_poly.pdbx_seq_one_letter_code
_entity_poly.pdbx_strand_id
1 'polypeptide(L)'
;MPAEAPAGLHLLFLRGRFRDEVNVEIYDSSGPLAAVKLFVGRPPHYAPWAEVFNVAGRLYGSPAELEIYRWVYSALPPDSNLYVEYFEDVQTRAQLSRGVPPAETRLGAVLLRAGFLAVSDMYFPEGGREGGQKIRAVRL
;
A
#
# COMPACT_ATOMS: atom_id res chain seq x y z
N MET A 1 -10.42 -9.58 -7.82
CA MET A 1 -10.60 -8.90 -6.53
C MET A 1 -11.01 -9.93 -5.49
N PRO A 2 -10.37 -9.98 -4.32
CA PRO A 2 -10.76 -10.90 -3.26
C PRO A 2 -12.18 -10.53 -2.83
N ALA A 3 -13.04 -11.53 -2.68
CA ALA A 3 -14.45 -11.30 -2.37
C ALA A 3 -14.67 -10.89 -0.90
N GLU A 4 -13.76 -11.26 0.00
CA GLU A 4 -13.94 -11.11 1.44
C GLU A 4 -12.98 -10.08 2.03
N ALA A 5 -13.50 -9.32 3.00
CA ALA A 5 -12.73 -8.41 3.82
C ALA A 5 -11.88 -9.18 4.83
N PRO A 6 -10.67 -8.71 5.19
CA PRO A 6 -9.95 -9.25 6.32
C PRO A 6 -10.79 -9.18 7.61
N ALA A 7 -10.58 -10.14 8.51
CA ALA A 7 -11.36 -10.23 9.75
C ALA A 7 -11.30 -8.92 10.56
N GLY A 8 -12.47 -8.44 11.00
CA GLY A 8 -12.58 -7.20 11.78
C GLY A 8 -12.48 -5.91 10.95
N LEU A 9 -12.38 -6.01 9.62
CA LEU A 9 -12.35 -4.86 8.72
C LEU A 9 -13.62 -4.79 7.86
N HIS A 10 -14.01 -3.57 7.52
CA HIS A 10 -15.09 -3.29 6.57
C HIS A 10 -14.50 -2.62 5.32
N LEU A 11 -14.94 -3.08 4.14
CA LEU A 11 -14.50 -2.55 2.85
C LEU A 11 -15.66 -1.89 2.12
N LEU A 12 -15.47 -0.63 1.72
CA LEU A 12 -16.39 0.08 0.83
C LEU A 12 -15.76 0.21 -0.55
N PHE A 13 -16.36 -0.45 -1.54
CA PHE A 13 -15.90 -0.43 -2.93
C PHE A 13 -16.55 0.71 -3.70
N LEU A 14 -15.71 1.55 -4.31
CA LEU A 14 -16.10 2.73 -5.07
C LEU A 14 -15.48 2.65 -6.47
N ARG A 15 -16.18 3.23 -7.45
CA ARG A 15 -15.65 3.34 -8.80
C ARG A 15 -14.42 4.25 -8.80
N GLY A 16 -13.36 3.83 -9.48
CA GLY A 16 -12.16 4.64 -9.69
C GLY A 16 -12.31 5.68 -10.81
N ARG A 17 -11.22 6.40 -11.06
CA ARG A 17 -11.15 7.39 -12.15
C ARG A 17 -11.30 6.73 -13.52
N PHE A 18 -10.69 5.57 -13.70
CA PHE A 18 -10.75 4.80 -14.94
C PHE A 18 -11.72 3.63 -14.83
N ARG A 19 -12.17 3.11 -15.97
CA ARG A 19 -13.05 1.92 -16.00
C ARG A 19 -12.40 0.68 -15.35
N ASP A 20 -11.06 0.61 -15.41
CA ASP A 20 -10.26 -0.51 -14.91
C ASP A 20 -9.68 -0.20 -13.51
N GLU A 21 -10.17 0.87 -12.86
CA GLU A 21 -9.75 1.33 -11.53
C GLU A 21 -10.89 1.19 -10.52
N VAL A 22 -10.58 0.70 -9.32
CA VAL A 22 -11.48 0.61 -8.17
C VAL A 22 -10.80 1.29 -6.98
N ASN A 23 -11.55 2.10 -6.24
CA ASN A 23 -11.13 2.59 -4.94
C ASN A 23 -11.79 1.75 -3.85
N VAL A 24 -11.06 1.43 -2.80
CA VAL A 24 -11.55 0.67 -1.65
C VAL A 24 -11.20 1.44 -0.40
N GLU A 25 -12.21 1.87 0.34
CA GLU A 25 -12.01 2.47 1.65
C GLU A 25 -12.09 1.37 2.72
N ILE A 26 -11.10 1.35 3.62
CA ILE A 26 -10.95 0.34 4.65
C ILE A 26 -11.23 0.98 6.01
N TYR A 27 -12.08 0.32 6.79
CA TYR A 27 -12.49 0.77 8.12
C TYR A 27 -12.28 -0.34 9.16
N ASP A 28 -11.96 0.06 10.39
CA ASP A 28 -12.14 -0.75 11.59
C ASP A 28 -13.28 -0.18 12.46
N SER A 29 -13.48 -0.76 13.65
CA SER A 29 -14.46 -0.29 14.62
C SER A 29 -14.20 1.14 15.13
N SER A 30 -12.98 1.66 14.94
CA SER A 30 -12.58 3.02 15.35
C SER A 30 -12.69 4.03 14.20
N GLY A 31 -13.05 3.61 12.99
CA GLY A 31 -13.29 4.47 11.83
C GLY A 31 -12.35 4.17 10.63
N PRO A 32 -12.10 5.17 9.76
CA PRO A 32 -11.26 4.99 8.57
C PRO A 32 -9.82 4.59 8.92
N LEU A 33 -9.27 3.60 8.21
CA LEU A 33 -7.90 3.10 8.39
C LEU A 33 -7.00 3.42 7.21
N ALA A 34 -7.47 3.19 5.98
CA ALA A 34 -6.71 3.44 4.76
C ALA A 34 -7.66 3.47 3.55
N ALA A 35 -7.18 4.01 2.45
CA ALA A 35 -7.78 3.83 1.13
C ALA A 35 -6.82 3.03 0.24
N VAL A 36 -7.38 2.18 -0.63
CA VAL A 36 -6.65 1.45 -1.65
C VAL A 36 -7.19 1.81 -3.02
N LYS A 37 -6.33 2.31 -3.90
CA LYS A 37 -6.62 2.44 -5.32
C LYS A 37 -6.03 1.26 -6.06
N LEU A 38 -6.86 0.50 -6.78
CA LEU A 38 -6.48 -0.70 -7.51
C LEU A 38 -6.75 -0.50 -8.99
N PHE A 39 -5.71 -0.63 -9.81
CA PHE A 39 -5.79 -0.62 -11.26
C PHE A 39 -5.35 -1.98 -11.80
N VAL A 40 -6.28 -2.69 -12.47
CA VAL A 40 -6.05 -4.08 -12.91
C VAL A 40 -5.20 -4.20 -14.18
N GLY A 41 -4.72 -3.08 -14.71
CA GLY A 41 -3.94 -3.05 -15.94
C GLY A 41 -4.79 -2.89 -17.20
N ARG A 42 -4.14 -2.51 -18.28
CA ARG A 42 -4.69 -2.52 -19.63
C ARG A 42 -3.57 -2.95 -20.59
N PRO A 43 -3.36 -4.27 -20.74
CA PRO A 43 -2.29 -4.79 -21.58
C PRO A 43 -2.42 -4.34 -23.05
N PRO A 44 -1.29 -4.23 -23.77
CA PRO A 44 0.08 -4.41 -23.28
C PRO A 44 0.67 -3.13 -22.64
N HIS A 45 -0.05 -2.00 -22.69
CA HIS A 45 0.54 -0.68 -22.45
C HIS A 45 0.54 -0.23 -20.99
N TYR A 46 -0.39 -0.73 -20.18
CA TYR A 46 -0.54 -0.29 -18.78
C TYR A 46 -0.45 -1.48 -17.84
N ALA A 47 0.66 -1.56 -17.11
CA ALA A 47 0.83 -2.57 -16.07
C ALA A 47 -0.17 -2.34 -14.91
N PRO A 48 -0.60 -3.41 -14.24
CA PRO A 48 -1.40 -3.31 -13.01
C PRO A 48 -0.62 -2.67 -11.87
N TRP A 49 -1.35 -2.01 -10.97
CA TRP A 49 -0.78 -1.45 -9.75
C TRP A 49 -1.83 -1.22 -8.67
N ALA A 50 -1.37 -1.14 -7.43
CA ALA A 50 -2.14 -0.69 -6.27
C ALA A 50 -1.43 0.48 -5.58
N GLU A 51 -2.21 1.30 -4.92
CA GLU A 51 -1.73 2.35 -4.03
C GLU A 51 -2.54 2.31 -2.73
N VAL A 52 -1.85 2.25 -1.59
CA VAL A 52 -2.42 2.35 -0.25
C VAL A 52 -2.06 3.73 0.30
N PHE A 53 -3.07 4.56 0.55
CA PHE A 53 -2.92 5.98 0.88
C PHE A 53 -3.96 6.41 1.91
N ASN A 54 -3.87 7.66 2.41
CA ASN A 54 -4.71 8.15 3.52
C ASN A 54 -4.65 7.20 4.73
N VAL A 55 -3.45 6.68 5.01
CA VAL A 55 -3.25 5.66 6.03
C VAL A 55 -3.23 6.30 7.41
N ALA A 56 -4.15 5.87 8.28
CA ALA A 56 -4.15 6.29 9.67
C ALA A 56 -2.92 5.75 10.39
N GLY A 57 -2.23 6.59 11.17
CA GLY A 57 -1.02 6.18 11.91
C GLY A 57 -1.23 4.96 12.81
N ARG A 58 -2.46 4.75 13.33
CA ARG A 58 -2.82 3.58 14.14
C ARG A 58 -2.79 2.25 13.39
N LEU A 59 -2.77 2.27 12.04
CA LEU A 59 -2.65 1.05 11.26
C LEU A 59 -1.24 0.44 11.44
N TYR A 60 -0.20 1.27 11.45
CA TYR A 60 1.18 0.77 11.46
C TYR A 60 1.52 0.05 12.77
N GLY A 61 2.01 -1.18 12.65
CA GLY A 61 2.30 -2.06 13.77
C GLY A 61 1.06 -2.77 14.33
N SER A 62 -0.13 -2.52 13.80
CA SER A 62 -1.34 -3.25 14.18
C SER A 62 -1.41 -4.62 13.50
N PRO A 63 -2.20 -5.58 14.04
CA PRO A 63 -2.46 -6.84 13.35
C PRO A 63 -3.12 -6.68 11.97
N ALA A 64 -3.93 -5.63 11.79
CA ALA A 64 -4.65 -5.37 10.54
C ALA A 64 -3.72 -4.99 9.39
N GLU A 65 -2.56 -4.40 9.67
CA GLU A 65 -1.62 -3.93 8.65
C GLU A 65 -1.20 -5.04 7.69
N LEU A 66 -0.72 -6.16 8.24
CA LEU A 66 -0.28 -7.30 7.45
C LEU A 66 -1.44 -7.89 6.62
N GLU A 67 -2.62 -7.99 7.23
CA GLU A 67 -3.78 -8.59 6.58
C GLU A 67 -4.32 -7.71 5.44
N ILE A 68 -4.27 -6.38 5.58
CA ILE A 68 -4.56 -5.45 4.48
C ILE A 68 -3.57 -5.65 3.33
N TYR A 69 -2.26 -5.74 3.61
CA TYR A 69 -1.28 -5.94 2.54
C TYR A 69 -1.40 -7.32 1.88
N ARG A 70 -1.74 -8.38 2.62
CA ARG A 70 -2.06 -9.69 2.06
C ARG A 70 -3.30 -9.66 1.19
N TRP A 71 -4.33 -8.94 1.62
CA TRP A 71 -5.53 -8.72 0.83
C TRP A 71 -5.18 -8.00 -0.49
N VAL A 72 -4.39 -6.93 -0.45
CA VAL A 72 -3.90 -6.24 -1.66
C VAL A 72 -3.06 -7.16 -2.55
N TYR A 73 -2.17 -7.95 -1.96
CA TYR A 73 -1.38 -8.95 -2.69
C TYR A 73 -2.28 -9.92 -3.44
N SER A 74 -3.31 -10.47 -2.79
CA SER A 74 -4.26 -11.37 -3.45
C SER A 74 -5.13 -10.69 -4.53
N ALA A 75 -5.31 -9.37 -4.44
CA ALA A 75 -6.10 -8.59 -5.39
C ALA A 75 -5.35 -8.28 -6.69
N LEU A 76 -4.02 -8.21 -6.64
CA LEU A 76 -3.18 -7.83 -7.76
C LEU A 76 -2.80 -9.03 -8.65
N PRO A 77 -2.68 -8.85 -9.98
CA PRO A 77 -2.01 -9.82 -10.86
C PRO A 77 -0.50 -9.95 -10.57
N PRO A 78 0.19 -10.98 -11.11
CA PRO A 78 1.64 -11.00 -11.14
C PRO A 78 2.21 -9.76 -11.86
N ASP A 79 3.46 -9.44 -11.57
CA ASP A 79 4.18 -8.26 -12.08
C ASP A 79 3.54 -6.91 -11.74
N SER A 80 2.75 -6.85 -10.67
CA SER A 80 2.08 -5.62 -10.22
C SER A 80 2.94 -4.79 -9.28
N ASN A 81 2.82 -3.47 -9.38
CA ASN A 81 3.39 -2.54 -8.40
C ASN A 81 2.42 -2.31 -7.24
N LEU A 82 2.94 -2.25 -6.02
CA LEU A 82 2.27 -1.68 -4.86
C LEU A 82 3.02 -0.43 -4.42
N TYR A 83 2.28 0.65 -4.17
CA TYR A 83 2.79 1.86 -3.52
C TYR A 83 2.09 2.03 -2.18
N VAL A 84 2.83 2.32 -1.12
CA VAL A 84 2.28 2.52 0.23
C VAL A 84 2.81 3.81 0.79
N GLU A 85 1.90 4.74 1.11
CA GLU A 85 2.28 5.94 1.85
C GLU A 85 2.84 5.57 3.21
N TYR A 86 3.87 6.28 3.68
CA TYR A 86 4.45 6.04 5.00
C TYR A 86 4.57 7.30 5.85
N PHE A 87 3.93 8.41 5.46
CA PHE A 87 4.03 9.68 6.17
C PHE A 87 3.64 9.55 7.66
N GLU A 88 2.61 8.78 7.99
CA GLU A 88 2.20 8.57 9.39
C GLU A 88 3.01 7.47 10.11
N ASP A 89 3.87 6.73 9.41
CA ASP A 89 4.76 5.72 10.00
C ASP A 89 6.06 6.36 10.49
N VAL A 90 6.04 6.82 11.75
CA VAL A 90 7.20 7.45 12.40
C VAL A 90 8.43 6.54 12.39
N GLN A 91 8.27 5.24 12.56
CA GLN A 91 9.41 4.31 12.64
C GLN A 91 10.07 4.13 11.28
N THR A 92 9.29 3.88 10.23
CA THR A 92 9.84 3.74 8.87
C THR A 92 10.52 5.03 8.42
N ARG A 93 9.93 6.21 8.68
CA ARG A 93 10.59 7.50 8.39
C ARG A 93 11.92 7.67 9.12
N ALA A 94 11.97 7.32 10.41
CA ALA A 94 13.19 7.40 11.19
C ALA A 94 14.27 6.42 10.68
N GLN A 95 13.88 5.25 10.18
CA GLN A 95 14.79 4.28 9.59
C GLN A 95 15.34 4.77 8.23
N LEU A 96 14.46 5.21 7.33
CA LEU A 96 14.85 5.73 6.01
C LEU A 96 15.77 6.95 6.12
N SER A 97 15.47 7.89 7.01
CA SER A 97 16.33 9.07 7.25
C SER A 97 17.72 8.73 7.78
N ARG A 98 17.90 7.53 8.36
CA ARG A 98 19.20 7.00 8.81
C ARG A 98 19.88 6.10 7.77
N GLY A 99 19.31 5.98 6.58
CA GLY A 99 19.86 5.15 5.50
C GLY A 99 19.60 3.65 5.65
N VAL A 100 18.64 3.23 6.48
CA VAL A 100 18.23 1.82 6.53
C VAL A 100 17.67 1.42 5.17
N PRO A 101 18.12 0.29 4.57
CA PRO A 101 17.59 -0.17 3.30
C PRO A 101 16.05 -0.33 3.34
N PRO A 102 15.31 0.04 2.29
CA PRO A 102 13.84 0.02 2.31
C PRO A 102 13.24 -1.32 2.73
N ALA A 103 13.82 -2.43 2.27
CA ALA A 103 13.42 -3.79 2.63
C ALA A 103 13.62 -4.13 4.13
N GLU A 104 14.56 -3.47 4.80
CA GLU A 104 14.89 -3.66 6.22
C GLU A 104 14.15 -2.70 7.15
N THR A 105 13.40 -1.74 6.58
CA THR A 105 12.50 -0.90 7.38
C THR A 105 11.34 -1.71 7.95
N ARG A 106 10.66 -1.16 8.97
CA ARG A 106 9.48 -1.76 9.58
C ARG A 106 8.42 -2.04 8.53
N LEU A 107 8.05 -1.04 7.71
CA LEU A 107 7.09 -1.21 6.63
C LEU A 107 7.58 -2.22 5.59
N GLY A 108 8.84 -2.09 5.14
CA GLY A 108 9.43 -3.03 4.18
C GLY A 108 9.34 -4.49 4.63
N ALA A 109 9.66 -4.76 5.89
CA ALA A 109 9.55 -6.10 6.48
C ALA A 109 8.10 -6.63 6.49
N VAL A 110 7.10 -5.77 6.74
CA VAL A 110 5.69 -6.19 6.64
C VAL A 110 5.31 -6.50 5.19
N LEU A 111 5.75 -5.70 4.22
CA LEU A 111 5.48 -5.94 2.80
C LEU A 111 6.11 -7.26 2.31
N LEU A 112 7.33 -7.56 2.74
CA LEU A 112 7.97 -8.85 2.48
C LEU A 112 7.16 -10.02 3.07
N ARG A 113 6.67 -9.88 4.31
CA ARG A 113 5.82 -10.90 4.96
C ARG A 113 4.45 -11.06 4.30
N ALA A 114 3.96 -10.02 3.62
CA ALA A 114 2.73 -10.07 2.82
C ALA A 114 2.94 -10.74 1.45
N GLY A 115 4.19 -10.98 1.05
CA GLY A 115 4.56 -11.66 -0.20
C GLY A 115 5.13 -10.73 -1.28
N PHE A 116 5.17 -9.42 -1.04
CA PHE A 116 5.79 -8.49 -1.99
C PHE A 116 7.31 -8.59 -1.93
N LEU A 117 7.97 -8.18 -3.01
CA LEU A 117 9.42 -8.21 -3.20
C LEU A 117 9.90 -6.88 -3.78
N ALA A 118 11.21 -6.75 -4.04
CA ALA A 118 11.82 -5.58 -4.67
C ALA A 118 11.36 -4.23 -4.05
N VAL A 119 11.53 -4.12 -2.73
CA VAL A 119 11.10 -2.96 -1.94
C VAL A 119 12.05 -1.78 -2.14
N SER A 120 11.51 -0.61 -2.50
CA SER A 120 12.27 0.63 -2.75
C SER A 120 11.58 1.86 -2.16
N ASP A 121 12.35 2.83 -1.67
CA ASP A 121 11.84 4.15 -1.29
C ASP A 121 11.68 5.03 -2.54
N MET A 122 10.55 5.72 -2.66
CA MET A 122 10.21 6.58 -3.79
C MET A 122 10.27 8.07 -3.42
N TYR A 123 10.70 8.41 -2.21
CA TYR A 123 10.75 9.80 -1.76
C TYR A 123 12.06 10.50 -2.20
N PHE A 124 11.93 11.65 -2.87
CA PHE A 124 13.04 12.44 -3.40
C PHE A 124 12.85 13.94 -3.07
N PRO A 125 13.36 14.44 -1.93
CA PRO A 125 13.10 15.80 -1.42
C PRO A 125 13.41 16.91 -2.43
N GLU A 126 12.38 17.42 -3.12
CA GLU A 126 12.46 18.51 -4.11
C GLU A 126 11.84 19.86 -3.65
N GLY A 127 11.40 19.99 -2.39
CA GLY A 127 10.98 21.28 -1.83
C GLY A 127 9.54 21.71 -2.15
N GLY A 128 8.60 20.77 -2.24
CA GLY A 128 7.15 21.07 -2.16
C GLY A 128 6.31 20.71 -3.39
N ARG A 129 6.89 20.11 -4.43
CA ARG A 129 6.16 19.54 -5.60
C ARG A 129 6.08 18.01 -5.60
N GLU A 130 6.56 17.38 -4.54
CA GLU A 130 6.78 15.95 -4.48
C GLU A 130 5.47 15.16 -4.46
N GLY A 131 5.48 14.00 -5.10
CA GLY A 131 4.54 12.94 -4.74
C GLY A 131 4.76 12.53 -3.28
N GLY A 132 3.69 12.13 -2.59
CA GLY A 132 3.77 11.74 -1.18
C GLY A 132 4.85 10.66 -0.91
N GLN A 133 5.35 10.66 0.32
CA GLN A 133 6.32 9.69 0.85
C GLN A 133 5.80 8.25 0.71
N LYS A 134 6.37 7.48 -0.23
CA LYS A 134 5.89 6.13 -0.56
C LYS A 134 7.00 5.09 -0.64
N ILE A 135 6.74 3.92 -0.07
CA ILE A 135 7.48 2.70 -0.37
C ILE A 135 6.81 2.03 -1.56
N ARG A 136 7.60 1.64 -2.56
CA ARG A 136 7.18 0.76 -3.64
C ARG A 136 7.60 -0.67 -3.33
N ALA A 137 6.75 -1.64 -3.66
CA ALA A 137 7.09 -3.06 -3.69
C ALA A 137 6.42 -3.73 -4.91
N VAL A 138 6.85 -4.94 -5.26
CA VAL A 138 6.40 -5.66 -6.45
C VAL A 138 5.81 -7.01 -6.06
N ARG A 139 4.65 -7.33 -6.63
CA ARG A 139 4.11 -8.69 -6.60
C ARG A 139 4.69 -9.43 -7.81
N LEU A 140 5.64 -10.33 -7.57
CA LEU A 140 6.18 -11.23 -8.60
C LEU A 140 5.24 -12.43 -8.79
#